data_AF-H1XPI7-F1
#
_entry.id   AF-H1XPI7-F1
#
_cell.length_a   1.000
_cell.length_b   1.000
_cell.length_c   1.000
_cell.angle_alpha   90.00
_cell.angle_beta   90.00
_cell.angle_gamma   90.00
#
_symmetry.space_group_name_H-M   'P 1'
#
loop_
_entity.id
_entity.type
_entity.pdbx_description
1 polymer ?
#
loop_
_entity_poly.entity_id
_entity_poly.type
_entity_poly.pdbx_seq_one_letter_code
_entity_poly.pdbx_strand_id
1 'polypeptide(L)'
;MKNCSRTLLIFMFTLFLPLLLSDLNAQQLKWYKVYYNGLQAMERGEYSEAVEHFKACLKVKNVDRKKTRAYGTTFIQYFPHRELGIALYHLGMKEEARKHLIISLNQQPSLRAKRYLQLIKESDTDGPPTSESVSTKPSVPEKPLPPTNTEANNMNLVGERLSIAVLPFSSQGIGTELQDIDFLDKLITGFVNSGRFKVIERAQLERILEEQKLGLSGIIDPTTAAEIGKGIGVDAVILGSVTRAGNSLSIDARLIDTENATIISAQDAYSNKLSIYQIAEMVNQLAEKFKKDLPIVQGLVINVQGNRVTLDIGLKKGLKKGMKCLVYREGDPIVHPVTKEVIGRIINQVCEVRITEIFPAYSMAETTKILSGQPQKLDKVITK
;
A
#
# COMPACT_ATOMS: atom_id res chain seq x y z
N MET A 1 -12.53 60.59 63.78
CA MET A 1 -11.13 60.15 63.95
C MET A 1 -11.14 58.65 64.21
N LYS A 2 -10.18 57.87 63.66
CA LYS A 2 -9.94 56.43 63.96
C LYS A 2 -11.12 55.49 63.58
N ASN A 3 -10.99 54.41 62.81
CA ASN A 3 -9.82 53.70 62.32
C ASN A 3 -9.83 53.56 60.79
N CYS A 4 -8.78 54.05 60.13
CA CYS A 4 -8.35 53.56 58.82
C CYS A 4 -7.20 52.57 59.03
N SER A 5 -6.93 51.72 58.03
CA SER A 5 -5.74 50.86 57.92
C SER A 5 -5.53 49.84 59.06
N ARG A 6 -6.07 48.62 58.86
CA ARG A 6 -5.41 47.37 59.28
C ARG A 6 -5.92 46.09 58.59
N THR A 7 -7.20 46.04 58.20
CA THR A 7 -7.78 44.86 57.53
C THR A 7 -7.31 44.66 56.08
N LEU A 8 -6.90 45.73 55.40
CA LEU A 8 -6.59 45.70 53.95
C LEU A 8 -5.15 45.26 53.61
N LEU A 9 -4.25 45.13 54.58
CA LEU A 9 -2.82 44.90 54.33
C LEU A 9 -2.35 43.45 54.55
N ILE A 10 -3.25 42.54 54.94
CA ILE A 10 -2.94 41.09 55.05
C ILE A 10 -3.36 40.35 53.76
N PHE A 11 -4.41 40.82 53.08
CA PHE A 11 -4.79 40.36 51.72
C PHE A 11 -3.91 40.92 50.59
N MET A 12 -2.94 41.79 50.91
CA MET A 12 -1.93 42.27 49.96
C MET A 12 -0.57 41.54 50.07
N PHE A 13 -0.50 40.45 50.85
CA PHE A 13 0.68 39.57 50.87
C PHE A 13 0.38 38.08 50.62
N THR A 14 -0.81 37.74 50.12
CA THR A 14 -1.01 36.56 49.25
C THR A 14 -0.50 36.87 47.83
N LEU A 15 0.76 37.30 47.78
CA LEU A 15 1.44 37.83 46.60
C LEU A 15 2.08 36.68 45.80
N PHE A 16 1.87 36.69 44.48
CA PHE A 16 2.77 36.07 43.49
C PHE A 16 3.00 34.54 43.43
N LEU A 17 2.30 33.69 44.19
CA LEU A 17 2.32 32.23 43.94
C LEU A 17 0.96 31.62 44.36
N PRO A 18 0.13 31.12 43.43
CA PRO A 18 0.53 30.02 42.52
C PRO A 18 0.04 30.16 41.07
N LEU A 19 0.17 31.32 40.43
CA LEU A 19 -0.08 31.48 38.96
C LEU A 19 1.11 30.96 38.10
N LEU A 20 1.85 29.99 38.65
CA LEU A 20 3.05 29.36 38.07
C LEU A 20 3.02 27.83 38.31
N LEU A 21 1.80 27.26 38.40
CA LEU A 21 1.55 25.82 38.53
C LEU A 21 0.64 25.26 37.42
N SER A 22 0.24 26.09 36.44
CA SER A 22 -0.49 25.69 35.23
C SER A 22 0.39 25.00 34.18
N ASP A 23 1.70 25.29 34.17
CA ASP A 23 2.64 24.82 33.14
C ASP A 23 3.65 23.77 33.64
N LEU A 24 3.59 23.39 34.92
CA LEU A 24 4.50 22.42 35.54
C LEU A 24 4.13 20.94 35.33
N ASN A 25 3.39 20.63 34.25
CA ASN A 25 3.13 19.26 33.80
C ASN A 25 3.36 19.05 32.28
N ALA A 26 4.20 19.89 31.67
CA ALA A 26 4.56 19.80 30.25
C ALA A 26 5.60 18.71 29.91
N GLN A 27 5.99 17.84 30.86
CA GLN A 27 7.23 17.05 30.78
C GLN A 27 7.10 15.51 30.84
N GLN A 28 6.03 14.92 30.29
CA GLN A 28 6.11 13.53 29.82
C GLN A 28 5.53 13.37 28.40
N LEU A 29 6.27 13.90 27.43
CA LEU A 29 5.98 13.78 26.00
C LEU A 29 5.96 12.29 25.61
N LYS A 30 4.74 11.74 25.46
CA LYS A 30 4.50 10.30 25.35
C LYS A 30 5.32 9.71 24.19
N TRP A 31 6.18 8.74 24.48
CA TRP A 31 7.22 8.20 23.57
C TRP A 31 6.72 7.83 22.17
N TYR A 32 5.46 7.41 22.02
CA TYR A 32 4.88 7.08 20.72
C TYR A 32 4.60 8.32 19.86
N LYS A 33 4.29 9.49 20.45
CA LYS A 33 4.19 10.76 19.71
C LYS A 33 5.55 11.11 19.10
N VAL A 34 6.62 11.07 19.91
CA VAL A 34 7.99 11.32 19.46
C VAL A 34 8.38 10.39 18.31
N TYR A 35 7.99 9.12 18.39
CA TYR A 35 8.21 8.14 17.33
C TYR A 35 7.43 8.46 16.04
N TYR A 36 6.18 8.92 16.15
CA TYR A 36 5.40 9.38 14.99
C TYR A 36 5.98 10.65 14.36
N ASN A 37 6.41 11.63 15.16
CA ASN A 37 7.10 12.80 14.62
C ASN A 37 8.37 12.40 13.84
N GLY A 38 9.16 11.47 14.38
CA GLY A 38 10.33 10.93 13.68
C GLY A 38 9.99 10.24 12.36
N LEU A 39 8.87 9.51 12.29
CA LEU A 39 8.37 8.94 11.04
C LEU A 39 7.93 10.01 10.04
N GLN A 40 7.25 11.07 10.49
CA GLN A 40 6.86 12.19 9.61
C GLN A 40 8.07 12.96 9.08
N ALA A 41 9.10 13.17 9.89
CA ALA A 41 10.37 13.74 9.43
C ALA A 41 11.05 12.86 8.37
N MET A 42 11.01 11.52 8.50
CA MET A 42 11.46 10.60 7.45
C MET A 42 10.66 10.72 6.14
N GLU A 43 9.36 11.00 6.23
CA GLU A 43 8.47 11.19 5.08
C GLU A 43 8.70 12.54 4.39
N ARG A 44 9.09 13.58 5.14
CA ARG A 44 9.52 14.90 4.60
C ARG A 44 10.96 14.92 4.07
N GLY A 45 11.76 13.88 4.31
CA GLY A 45 13.19 13.83 3.99
C GLY A 45 14.10 14.56 5.00
N GLU A 46 13.56 14.97 6.14
CA GLU A 46 14.24 15.72 7.19
C GLU A 46 14.98 14.76 8.14
N TYR A 47 15.95 14.04 7.59
CA TYR A 47 16.63 12.93 8.27
C TYR A 47 17.32 13.33 9.59
N SER A 48 17.76 14.58 9.73
CA SER A 48 18.34 15.13 10.96
C SER A 48 17.33 15.24 12.11
N GLU A 49 16.12 15.76 11.84
CA GLU A 49 15.02 15.79 12.82
C GLU A 49 14.59 14.36 13.20
N ALA A 50 14.49 13.48 12.21
CA ALA A 50 14.16 12.07 12.40
C ALA A 50 15.16 11.36 13.33
N VAL A 51 16.48 11.59 13.14
CA VAL A 51 17.54 11.06 14.00
C VAL A 51 17.34 11.47 15.46
N GLU A 52 17.08 12.75 15.75
CA GLU A 52 16.91 13.21 17.13
C GLU A 52 15.62 12.68 17.78
N HIS A 53 14.53 12.60 17.01
CA HIS A 53 13.31 11.94 17.47
C HIS A 53 13.52 10.45 17.79
N PHE A 54 14.20 9.68 16.94
CA PHE A 54 14.46 8.27 17.23
C PHE A 54 15.49 8.07 18.37
N LYS A 55 16.52 8.92 18.49
CA LYS A 55 17.41 8.95 19.66
C LYS A 55 16.65 9.23 20.96
N ALA A 56 15.70 10.17 20.94
CA ALA A 56 14.83 10.46 22.09
C ALA A 56 13.91 9.27 22.42
N CYS A 57 13.38 8.56 21.42
CA CYS A 57 12.65 7.31 21.61
C CYS A 57 13.50 6.22 22.30
N LEU A 58 14.75 6.01 21.85
CA LEU A 58 15.65 4.99 22.42
C LEU A 58 15.97 5.24 23.91
N LYS A 59 15.98 6.49 24.38
CA LYS A 59 16.14 6.84 25.80
C LYS A 59 14.97 6.34 26.68
N VAL A 60 13.81 6.00 26.09
CA VAL A 60 12.60 5.56 26.81
C VAL A 60 12.22 4.11 26.50
N LYS A 61 12.38 3.66 25.25
CA LYS A 61 12.18 2.27 24.82
C LYS A 61 13.17 1.93 23.69
N ASN A 62 14.09 1.02 23.97
CA ASN A 62 15.19 0.62 23.07
C ASN A 62 14.99 -0.78 22.44
N VAL A 63 13.74 -1.23 22.25
CA VAL A 63 13.46 -2.58 21.72
C VAL A 63 12.50 -2.52 20.53
N ASP A 64 13.03 -2.88 19.36
CA ASP A 64 12.28 -3.08 18.12
C ASP A 64 11.31 -4.27 18.26
N ARG A 65 10.02 -4.05 17.94
CA ARG A 65 8.95 -5.04 18.04
C ARG A 65 7.87 -4.80 16.98
N LYS A 66 7.38 -5.89 16.38
CA LYS A 66 6.23 -5.87 15.46
C LYS A 66 4.92 -5.39 16.09
N LYS A 67 4.78 -5.43 17.42
CA LYS A 67 3.58 -4.99 18.14
C LYS A 67 3.92 -4.49 19.55
N THR A 68 3.76 -3.19 19.79
CA THR A 68 3.97 -2.53 21.09
C THR A 68 2.74 -1.71 21.47
N ARG A 69 2.25 -1.85 22.71
CA ARG A 69 1.12 -1.06 23.24
C ARG A 69 1.55 0.39 23.45
N ALA A 70 0.94 1.33 22.73
CA ALA A 70 1.29 2.75 22.75
C ALA A 70 0.60 3.50 23.90
N TYR A 71 -0.72 3.40 23.95
CA TYR A 71 -1.61 3.96 24.97
C TYR A 71 -2.97 3.25 24.89
N GLY A 72 -3.79 3.28 25.95
CA GLY A 72 -5.14 2.70 25.92
C GLY A 72 -5.16 1.25 25.43
N THR A 73 -5.92 0.97 24.38
CA THR A 73 -5.94 -0.30 23.62
C THR A 73 -5.12 -0.27 22.33
N THR A 74 -4.48 0.86 22.00
CA THR A 74 -3.72 1.07 20.76
C THR A 74 -2.39 0.32 20.78
N PHE A 75 -2.15 -0.47 19.73
CA PHE A 75 -0.86 -1.11 19.46
C PHE A 75 -0.27 -0.58 18.14
N ILE A 76 1.05 -0.41 18.10
CA ILE A 76 1.78 0.10 16.93
C ILE A 76 2.95 -0.83 16.59
N GLN A 77 3.42 -0.79 15.34
CA GLN A 77 4.76 -1.28 15.02
C GLN A 77 5.78 -0.27 15.55
N TYR A 78 6.81 -0.74 16.25
CA TYR A 78 7.79 0.14 16.89
C TYR A 78 9.19 -0.38 16.62
N PHE A 79 9.95 0.32 15.78
CA PHE A 79 11.29 -0.08 15.35
C PHE A 79 12.29 1.09 15.42
N PRO A 80 12.52 1.70 16.60
CA PRO A 80 13.38 2.87 16.74
C PRO A 80 14.84 2.60 16.33
N HIS A 81 15.38 1.39 16.50
CA HIS A 81 16.73 1.07 15.99
C HIS A 81 16.73 1.00 14.45
N ARG A 82 15.70 0.42 13.83
CA ARG A 82 15.57 0.36 12.37
C ARG A 82 15.53 1.75 11.75
N GLU A 83 14.59 2.58 12.17
CA GLU A 83 14.33 3.85 11.49
C GLU A 83 15.44 4.87 11.78
N LEU A 84 16.06 4.84 12.98
CA LEU A 84 17.30 5.58 13.25
C LEU A 84 18.43 5.15 12.32
N GLY A 85 18.63 3.84 12.14
CA GLY A 85 19.66 3.32 11.22
C GLY A 85 19.43 3.74 9.77
N ILE A 86 18.17 3.91 9.34
CA ILE A 86 17.82 4.39 7.99
C ILE A 86 18.01 5.91 7.88
N ALA A 87 17.64 6.68 8.91
CA ALA A 87 17.88 8.12 8.95
C ALA A 87 19.39 8.45 8.88
N LEU A 88 20.21 7.73 9.66
CA LEU A 88 21.67 7.84 9.64
C LEU A 88 22.28 7.48 8.28
N TYR A 89 21.72 6.50 7.56
CA TYR A 89 22.18 6.13 6.22
C TYR A 89 22.00 7.29 5.22
N HIS A 90 20.84 7.96 5.23
CA HIS A 90 20.59 9.10 4.33
C HIS A 90 21.39 10.36 4.70
N LEU A 91 21.89 10.45 5.95
CA LEU A 91 22.87 11.46 6.37
C LEU A 91 24.33 11.05 6.07
N GLY A 92 24.57 9.94 5.37
CA GLY A 92 25.92 9.44 5.04
C GLY A 92 26.66 8.77 6.21
N MET A 93 26.05 8.66 7.39
CA MET A 93 26.65 8.11 8.62
C MET A 93 26.64 6.57 8.62
N LYS A 94 27.24 5.97 7.56
CA LYS A 94 27.15 4.53 7.24
C LYS A 94 27.44 3.58 8.40
N GLU A 95 28.49 3.82 9.19
CA GLU A 95 28.87 2.91 10.28
C GLU A 95 27.92 2.98 11.48
N GLU A 96 27.39 4.16 11.82
CA GLU A 96 26.33 4.25 12.83
C GLU A 96 25.02 3.63 12.32
N ALA A 97 24.68 3.87 11.05
CA ALA A 97 23.55 3.23 10.38
C ALA A 97 23.64 1.70 10.45
N ARG A 98 24.79 1.14 10.05
CA ARG A 98 25.13 -0.29 10.12
C ARG A 98 24.95 -0.86 11.52
N LYS A 99 25.51 -0.18 12.53
CA LYS A 99 25.40 -0.56 13.95
C LYS A 99 23.94 -0.62 14.40
N HIS A 100 23.14 0.41 14.12
CA HIS A 100 21.73 0.46 14.50
C HIS A 100 20.86 -0.57 13.75
N LEU A 101 21.12 -0.82 12.46
CA LEU A 101 20.42 -1.84 11.68
C LEU A 101 20.73 -3.27 12.13
N ILE A 102 21.97 -3.55 12.55
CA ILE A 102 22.34 -4.85 13.14
C ILE A 102 21.60 -5.07 14.47
N ILE A 103 21.55 -4.07 15.34
CA ILE A 103 20.78 -4.14 16.59
C ILE A 103 19.30 -4.40 16.30
N SER A 104 18.71 -3.69 15.32
CA SER A 104 17.33 -3.90 14.88
C SER A 104 17.08 -5.34 14.41
N LEU A 105 17.95 -5.91 13.57
CA LEU A 105 17.79 -7.30 13.09
C LEU A 105 17.91 -8.33 14.22
N ASN A 106 18.82 -8.12 15.17
CA ASN A 106 19.01 -9.02 16.30
C ASN A 106 17.82 -8.98 17.29
N GLN A 107 17.17 -7.82 17.44
CA GLN A 107 15.96 -7.68 18.26
C GLN A 107 14.70 -8.20 17.54
N GLN A 108 14.49 -7.81 16.28
CA GLN A 108 13.31 -8.15 15.50
C GLN A 108 13.59 -8.12 13.99
N PRO A 109 13.83 -9.29 13.36
CA PRO A 109 14.11 -9.37 11.92
C PRO A 109 13.05 -8.68 11.05
N SER A 110 13.51 -7.82 10.13
CA SER A 110 12.65 -7.12 9.16
C SER A 110 13.36 -6.93 7.81
N LEU A 111 12.60 -7.02 6.71
CA LEU A 111 13.14 -6.91 5.35
C LEU A 111 13.73 -5.51 5.07
N ARG A 112 13.07 -4.46 5.59
CA ARG A 112 13.52 -3.06 5.52
C ARG A 112 14.92 -2.89 6.13
N ALA A 113 15.21 -3.50 7.29
CA ALA A 113 16.54 -3.45 7.88
C ALA A 113 17.59 -4.24 7.08
N LYS A 114 17.24 -5.42 6.54
CA LYS A 114 18.15 -6.20 5.67
C LYS A 114 18.57 -5.42 4.43
N ARG A 115 17.62 -4.75 3.75
CA ARG A 115 17.89 -3.97 2.52
C ARG A 115 18.90 -2.85 2.75
N TYR A 116 18.77 -2.07 3.82
CA TYR A 116 19.73 -0.98 4.09
C TYR A 116 21.11 -1.49 4.51
N LEU A 117 21.22 -2.65 5.17
CA LEU A 117 22.52 -3.28 5.43
C LEU A 117 23.19 -3.85 4.17
N GLN A 118 22.42 -4.22 3.16
CA GLN A 118 22.94 -4.59 1.84
C GLN A 118 23.45 -3.35 1.09
N LEU A 119 22.65 -2.27 1.03
CA LEU A 119 23.04 -1.00 0.41
C LEU A 119 24.33 -0.41 1.01
N ILE A 120 24.52 -0.51 2.33
CA ILE A 120 25.78 -0.10 2.98
C ILE A 120 26.96 -0.89 2.40
N LYS A 121 26.90 -2.23 2.41
CA LYS A 121 27.97 -3.09 1.87
C LYS A 121 28.28 -2.81 0.39
N GLU A 122 27.25 -2.66 -0.43
CA GLU A 122 27.38 -2.34 -1.86
C GLU A 122 28.08 -0.98 -2.06
N SER A 123 27.74 0.01 -1.23
CA SER A 123 28.39 1.32 -1.22
C SER A 123 29.80 1.33 -0.62
N ASP A 124 30.27 0.21 -0.06
CA ASP A 124 31.63 0.05 0.49
C ASP A 124 32.55 -0.71 -0.49
N THR A 125 32.01 -1.21 -1.62
CA THR A 125 32.74 -2.02 -2.61
C THR A 125 33.26 -1.27 -3.84
N ASP A 126 33.16 0.07 -3.89
CA ASP A 126 33.72 0.91 -4.95
C ASP A 126 35.25 1.11 -4.82
N GLY A 127 36.00 0.01 -4.85
CA GLY A 127 37.47 -0.04 -4.87
C GLY A 127 37.98 -1.11 -5.85
N PRO A 128 39.13 -0.88 -6.53
CA PRO A 128 39.58 -1.78 -7.58
C PRO A 128 39.99 -3.17 -7.05
N PRO A 129 39.78 -4.24 -7.84
CA PRO A 129 40.10 -5.60 -7.41
C PRO A 129 41.61 -5.87 -7.40
N THR A 130 42.07 -6.66 -6.44
CA THR A 130 43.43 -7.23 -6.42
C THR A 130 43.38 -8.66 -5.88
N SER A 131 43.70 -9.62 -6.75
CA SER A 131 44.05 -11.00 -6.40
C SER A 131 45.49 -11.03 -5.83
N GLU A 132 45.99 -12.00 -5.07
CA GLU A 132 45.67 -13.43 -4.87
C GLU A 132 45.69 -13.76 -3.33
N SER A 133 45.64 -14.98 -2.77
CA SER A 133 46.12 -16.29 -3.23
C SER A 133 45.56 -17.55 -2.51
N VAL A 134 45.87 -18.71 -3.11
CA VAL A 134 45.56 -20.11 -2.74
C VAL A 134 46.44 -20.56 -1.54
N SER A 135 46.07 -21.43 -0.59
CA SER A 135 45.17 -22.62 -0.56
C SER A 135 44.49 -22.75 0.84
N THR A 136 43.88 -23.83 1.37
CA THR A 136 43.83 -25.31 1.10
C THR A 136 42.41 -25.91 1.25
N LYS A 137 42.30 -27.22 0.99
CA LYS A 137 41.20 -28.15 1.39
C LYS A 137 41.82 -29.28 2.26
N PRO A 138 41.08 -30.02 3.12
CA PRO A 138 40.11 -31.06 2.70
C PRO A 138 38.77 -31.03 3.50
N SER A 139 37.57 -31.09 2.93
CA SER A 139 36.88 -32.15 2.16
C SER A 139 36.22 -33.28 3.00
N VAL A 140 34.89 -33.20 3.13
CA VAL A 140 33.93 -34.29 3.43
C VAL A 140 32.80 -34.16 2.40
N PRO A 141 32.21 -35.26 1.85
CA PRO A 141 31.64 -35.21 0.50
C PRO A 141 30.18 -34.73 0.38
N GLU A 142 29.84 -34.51 -0.88
CA GLU A 142 28.63 -33.88 -1.42
C GLU A 142 27.42 -34.82 -1.53
N LYS A 143 26.22 -34.23 -1.50
CA LYS A 143 25.03 -34.81 -2.14
C LYS A 143 24.23 -33.68 -2.81
N PRO A 144 23.96 -33.75 -4.13
CA PRO A 144 23.44 -32.60 -4.86
C PRO A 144 21.97 -32.33 -4.56
N LEU A 145 21.63 -31.04 -4.49
CA LEU A 145 20.27 -30.53 -4.64
C LEU A 145 20.18 -29.78 -5.97
N PRO A 146 19.04 -29.85 -6.68
CA PRO A 146 18.92 -29.37 -8.06
C PRO A 146 19.00 -27.84 -8.16
N PRO A 147 19.26 -27.29 -9.36
CA PRO A 147 19.23 -25.85 -9.60
C PRO A 147 17.81 -25.31 -9.40
N THR A 148 17.53 -24.77 -8.21
CA THR A 148 16.34 -23.96 -7.97
C THR A 148 16.50 -22.65 -8.74
N ASN A 149 15.76 -22.50 -9.84
CA ASN A 149 15.74 -21.29 -10.66
C ASN A 149 15.58 -20.04 -9.79
N THR A 150 16.36 -19.00 -10.08
CA THR A 150 16.19 -17.66 -9.51
C THR A 150 14.97 -16.98 -10.15
N GLU A 151 13.77 -17.49 -9.88
CA GLU A 151 12.51 -16.77 -10.07
C GLU A 151 12.39 -15.71 -8.97
N ALA A 152 13.29 -14.72 -9.02
CA ALA A 152 13.11 -13.46 -8.31
C ALA A 152 11.82 -12.83 -8.78
N ASN A 153 10.98 -12.37 -7.85
CA ASN A 153 9.62 -11.87 -8.10
C ASN A 153 9.60 -10.47 -8.77
N ASN A 154 10.21 -10.36 -9.94
CA ASN A 154 10.00 -9.26 -10.88
C ASN A 154 8.68 -9.51 -11.62
N MET A 155 7.56 -9.27 -10.92
CA MET A 155 6.26 -9.11 -11.57
C MET A 155 6.30 -7.84 -12.42
N ASN A 156 6.79 -7.98 -13.64
CA ASN A 156 6.79 -6.94 -14.65
C ASN A 156 5.34 -6.55 -14.94
N LEU A 157 4.89 -5.45 -14.34
CA LEU A 157 3.61 -4.81 -14.63
C LEU A 157 3.68 -4.24 -16.04
N VAL A 158 3.12 -4.99 -16.98
CA VAL A 158 3.01 -4.57 -18.38
C VAL A 158 1.71 -3.79 -18.55
N GLY A 159 1.83 -2.54 -18.99
CA GLY A 159 0.70 -1.61 -19.06
C GLY A 159 0.31 -1.03 -17.70
N GLU A 160 -0.82 -0.33 -17.67
CA GLU A 160 -1.37 0.20 -16.42
C GLU A 160 -2.11 -0.87 -15.63
N ARG A 161 -2.03 -0.80 -14.29
CA ARG A 161 -2.93 -1.53 -13.38
C ARG A 161 -4.37 -1.10 -13.63
N LEU A 162 -5.33 -2.01 -13.46
CA LEU A 162 -6.77 -1.69 -13.43
C LEU A 162 -7.02 -0.40 -12.65
N SER A 163 -7.53 0.61 -13.35
CA SER A 163 -7.85 1.91 -12.78
C SER A 163 -9.23 1.89 -12.12
N ILE A 164 -9.31 2.44 -10.91
CA ILE A 164 -10.54 2.42 -10.11
C ILE A 164 -10.84 3.77 -9.48
N ALA A 165 -12.11 4.15 -9.46
CA ALA A 165 -12.62 5.19 -8.57
C ALA A 165 -13.42 4.55 -7.42
N VAL A 166 -13.29 5.08 -6.21
CA VAL A 166 -14.13 4.69 -5.06
C VAL A 166 -15.25 5.71 -4.96
N LEU A 167 -16.48 5.29 -5.22
CA LEU A 167 -17.67 6.12 -5.12
C LEU A 167 -18.09 6.27 -3.65
N PRO A 168 -18.83 7.34 -3.27
CA PRO A 168 -19.36 7.48 -1.92
C PRO A 168 -20.20 6.28 -1.49
N PHE A 169 -19.86 5.68 -0.34
CA PHE A 169 -20.64 4.56 0.21
C PHE A 169 -21.90 5.08 0.90
N SER A 170 -23.03 4.40 0.66
CA SER A 170 -24.29 4.69 1.34
C SER A 170 -24.22 4.29 2.83
N SER A 171 -24.76 5.11 3.73
CA SER A 171 -24.61 4.92 5.18
C SER A 171 -25.97 4.64 5.85
N GLN A 172 -26.13 3.47 6.49
CA GLN A 172 -27.37 3.07 7.17
C GLN A 172 -27.14 2.83 8.67
N GLY A 173 -27.97 3.45 9.52
CA GLY A 173 -27.80 3.41 10.99
C GLY A 173 -26.58 4.18 11.52
N ILE A 174 -25.85 4.88 10.65
CA ILE A 174 -24.64 5.62 10.99
C ILE A 174 -25.01 7.00 11.54
N GLY A 175 -24.98 7.13 12.86
CA GLY A 175 -25.13 8.41 13.55
C GLY A 175 -23.95 9.38 13.30
N THR A 176 -24.14 10.64 13.69
CA THR A 176 -23.18 11.75 13.50
C THR A 176 -21.76 11.44 13.99
N GLU A 177 -21.61 10.62 15.04
CA GLU A 177 -20.34 10.12 15.60
C GLU A 177 -19.33 9.56 14.57
N LEU A 178 -19.81 9.17 13.39
CA LEU A 178 -19.02 8.55 12.32
C LEU A 178 -19.03 9.35 11.01
N GLN A 179 -19.79 10.46 10.94
CA GLN A 179 -19.81 11.33 9.76
C GLN A 179 -18.51 12.15 9.64
N ASP A 180 -17.87 12.47 10.77
CA ASP A 180 -16.55 13.12 10.83
C ASP A 180 -15.38 12.17 10.56
N ILE A 181 -15.62 10.85 10.51
CA ILE A 181 -14.61 9.90 9.99
C ILE A 181 -14.72 9.90 8.48
N ASP A 182 -13.68 10.37 7.81
CA ASP A 182 -13.62 10.23 6.37
C ASP A 182 -13.37 8.78 5.93
N PHE A 183 -14.48 8.03 5.85
CA PHE A 183 -14.52 6.63 5.48
C PHE A 183 -14.13 6.41 4.02
N LEU A 184 -14.44 7.37 3.15
CA LEU A 184 -14.05 7.36 1.74
C LEU A 184 -12.53 7.44 1.60
N ASP A 185 -11.88 8.37 2.31
CA ASP A 185 -10.43 8.47 2.34
C ASP A 185 -9.77 7.21 2.94
N LYS A 186 -10.41 6.55 3.92
CA LYS A 186 -9.91 5.24 4.42
C LYS A 186 -10.02 4.15 3.37
N LEU A 187 -11.13 4.04 2.64
CA LEU A 187 -11.26 3.11 1.52
C LEU A 187 -10.18 3.36 0.46
N ILE A 188 -10.05 4.61 -0.02
CA ILE A 188 -9.03 5.02 -0.99
C ILE A 188 -7.63 4.63 -0.49
N THR A 189 -7.29 4.98 0.75
CA THR A 189 -6.02 4.61 1.40
C THR A 189 -5.80 3.09 1.42
N GLY A 190 -6.82 2.29 1.73
CA GLY A 190 -6.74 0.83 1.73
C GLY A 190 -6.50 0.24 0.34
N PHE A 191 -7.24 0.71 -0.68
CA PHE A 191 -7.06 0.25 -2.05
C PHE A 191 -5.72 0.67 -2.66
N VAL A 192 -5.20 1.87 -2.33
CA VAL A 192 -3.83 2.29 -2.69
C VAL A 192 -2.80 1.38 -2.02
N ASN A 193 -2.90 1.17 -0.71
CA ASN A 193 -1.96 0.35 0.06
C ASN A 193 -1.96 -1.13 -0.33
N SER A 194 -3.02 -1.64 -0.96
CA SER A 194 -3.05 -3.00 -1.53
C SER A 194 -1.96 -3.22 -2.58
N GLY A 195 -1.51 -2.14 -3.25
CA GLY A 195 -0.55 -2.15 -4.36
C GLY A 195 -1.11 -2.69 -5.68
N ARG A 196 -2.40 -3.07 -5.73
CA ARG A 196 -3.01 -3.80 -6.86
C ARG A 196 -3.63 -2.92 -7.94
N PHE A 197 -4.15 -1.75 -7.58
CA PHE A 197 -4.99 -0.92 -8.44
C PHE A 197 -4.33 0.45 -8.72
N LYS A 198 -4.79 1.15 -9.77
CA LYS A 198 -4.53 2.57 -10.01
C LYS A 198 -5.74 3.35 -9.48
N VAL A 199 -5.73 3.69 -8.19
CA VAL A 199 -6.85 4.40 -7.55
C VAL A 199 -6.82 5.87 -7.95
N ILE A 200 -7.95 6.41 -8.39
CA ILE A 200 -8.10 7.83 -8.72
C ILE A 200 -8.37 8.67 -7.46
N GLU A 201 -7.81 9.88 -7.45
CA GLU A 201 -7.98 10.85 -6.38
C GLU A 201 -9.41 11.38 -6.29
N ARG A 202 -9.90 11.50 -5.05
CA ARG A 202 -11.23 12.00 -4.72
C ARG A 202 -11.59 13.34 -5.37
N ALA A 203 -10.65 14.28 -5.42
CA ALA A 203 -10.87 15.61 -5.99
C ALA A 203 -11.12 15.62 -7.51
N GLN A 204 -10.90 14.49 -8.21
CA GLN A 204 -11.31 14.31 -9.61
C GLN A 204 -12.75 13.78 -9.69
N LEU A 205 -13.12 12.88 -8.79
CA LEU A 205 -14.48 12.33 -8.64
C LEU A 205 -15.49 13.40 -8.20
N GLU A 206 -15.13 14.29 -7.28
CA GLU A 206 -16.03 15.33 -6.77
C GLU A 206 -16.50 16.28 -7.89
N ARG A 207 -15.59 16.68 -8.79
CA ARG A 207 -15.92 17.51 -9.98
C ARG A 207 -16.96 16.85 -10.87
N ILE A 208 -16.78 15.56 -11.18
CA ILE A 208 -17.71 14.81 -12.03
C ILE A 208 -19.09 14.66 -11.35
N LEU A 209 -19.14 14.48 -10.03
CA LEU A 209 -20.41 14.44 -9.29
C LEU A 209 -21.13 15.80 -9.28
N GLU A 210 -20.38 16.91 -9.15
CA GLU A 210 -20.90 18.28 -9.25
C GLU A 210 -21.44 18.58 -10.66
N GLU A 211 -20.68 18.27 -11.70
CA GLU A 211 -21.07 18.46 -13.12
C GLU A 211 -22.36 17.70 -13.47
N GLN A 212 -22.46 16.43 -13.03
CA GLN A 212 -23.65 15.59 -13.27
C GLN A 212 -24.82 15.90 -12.32
N LYS A 213 -24.62 16.77 -11.30
CA LYS A 213 -25.62 17.17 -10.29
C LYS A 213 -26.25 15.99 -9.53
N LEU A 214 -25.48 14.91 -9.33
CA LEU A 214 -25.99 13.66 -8.78
C LEU A 214 -26.01 13.66 -7.25
N GLY A 215 -27.18 13.39 -6.67
CA GLY A 215 -27.31 13.10 -5.24
C GLY A 215 -26.84 11.69 -4.88
N LEU A 216 -26.36 11.51 -3.65
CA LEU A 216 -25.80 10.24 -3.13
C LEU A 216 -26.68 9.01 -3.34
N SER A 217 -28.01 9.17 -3.38
CA SER A 217 -28.96 8.08 -3.60
C SER A 217 -28.96 7.51 -5.03
N GLY A 218 -28.55 8.28 -6.04
CA GLY A 218 -28.46 7.82 -7.43
C GLY A 218 -27.24 6.94 -7.73
N ILE A 219 -26.20 7.04 -6.90
CA ILE A 219 -24.87 6.41 -7.11
C ILE A 219 -24.89 4.89 -6.82
N ILE A 220 -26.01 4.37 -6.28
CA ILE A 220 -26.13 2.99 -5.78
C ILE A 220 -26.41 1.99 -6.93
N ASP A 221 -26.94 2.45 -8.06
CA ASP A 221 -27.20 1.59 -9.22
C ASP A 221 -25.92 1.33 -10.05
N PRO A 222 -25.64 0.07 -10.48
CA PRO A 222 -24.46 -0.24 -11.30
C PRO A 222 -24.36 0.51 -12.62
N THR A 223 -25.47 0.90 -13.26
CA THR A 223 -25.46 1.62 -14.55
C THR A 223 -25.02 3.06 -14.35
N THR A 224 -25.65 3.79 -13.43
CA THR A 224 -25.25 5.16 -13.07
C THR A 224 -23.82 5.21 -12.51
N ALA A 225 -23.43 4.22 -11.70
CA ALA A 225 -22.05 4.10 -11.22
C ALA A 225 -21.05 3.88 -12.37
N ALA A 226 -21.38 3.05 -13.36
CA ALA A 226 -20.57 2.84 -14.55
C ALA A 226 -20.47 4.10 -15.42
N GLU A 227 -21.54 4.89 -15.55
CA GLU A 227 -21.55 6.18 -16.26
C GLU A 227 -20.66 7.22 -15.57
N ILE A 228 -20.76 7.38 -14.24
CA ILE A 228 -19.83 8.22 -13.45
C ILE A 228 -18.37 7.75 -13.69
N GLY A 229 -18.14 6.44 -13.68
CA GLY A 229 -16.83 5.85 -13.95
C GLY A 229 -16.30 6.11 -15.36
N LYS A 230 -17.17 6.14 -16.39
CA LYS A 230 -16.82 6.58 -17.75
C LYS A 230 -16.43 8.06 -17.76
N GLY A 231 -17.14 8.91 -17.03
CA GLY A 231 -16.83 10.34 -16.89
C GLY A 231 -15.48 10.62 -16.21
N ILE A 232 -15.13 9.84 -15.19
CA ILE A 232 -13.82 9.89 -14.51
C ILE A 232 -12.70 9.24 -15.37
N GLY A 233 -13.06 8.33 -16.29
CA GLY A 233 -12.11 7.65 -17.18
C GLY A 233 -11.43 6.41 -16.57
N VAL A 234 -12.13 5.69 -15.68
CA VAL A 234 -11.61 4.46 -15.02
C VAL A 234 -12.09 3.16 -15.64
N ASP A 235 -11.31 2.09 -15.53
CA ASP A 235 -11.67 0.74 -16.00
C ASP A 235 -12.82 0.12 -15.18
N ALA A 236 -12.94 0.50 -13.89
CA ALA A 236 -13.95 0.01 -12.96
C ALA A 236 -14.26 1.03 -11.82
N VAL A 237 -15.38 0.85 -11.13
CA VAL A 237 -15.76 1.66 -9.95
C VAL A 237 -16.11 0.79 -8.76
N ILE A 238 -15.79 1.24 -7.54
CA ILE A 238 -16.20 0.59 -6.29
C ILE A 238 -17.35 1.39 -5.67
N LEU A 239 -18.50 0.75 -5.49
CA LEU A 239 -19.67 1.29 -4.79
C LEU A 239 -20.06 0.35 -3.63
N GLY A 240 -20.87 0.84 -2.69
CA GLY A 240 -21.34 0.00 -1.60
C GLY A 240 -22.18 0.67 -0.53
N SER A 241 -22.34 -0.05 0.58
CA SER A 241 -23.06 0.37 1.77
C SER A 241 -22.27 0.06 3.04
N VAL A 242 -22.45 0.88 4.07
CA VAL A 242 -21.98 0.64 5.43
C VAL A 242 -23.17 0.64 6.37
N THR A 243 -23.35 -0.43 7.12
CA THR A 243 -24.55 -0.66 7.94
C THR A 243 -24.14 -0.86 9.40
N ARG A 244 -24.63 0.00 10.31
CA ARG A 244 -24.42 -0.12 11.77
C ARG A 244 -25.62 -0.80 12.42
N ALA A 245 -25.38 -1.88 13.15
CA ALA A 245 -26.38 -2.59 13.96
C ALA A 245 -25.98 -2.54 15.44
N GLY A 246 -26.40 -1.49 16.13
CA GLY A 246 -26.00 -1.22 17.52
C GLY A 246 -24.50 -0.91 17.64
N ASN A 247 -23.71 -1.93 18.01
CA ASN A 247 -22.25 -1.86 18.13
C ASN A 247 -21.50 -2.65 17.03
N SER A 248 -22.20 -3.40 16.18
CA SER A 248 -21.58 -4.03 15.00
C SER A 248 -21.70 -3.16 13.75
N LEU A 249 -20.83 -3.45 12.78
CA LEU A 249 -20.71 -2.74 11.52
C LEU A 249 -20.49 -3.77 10.39
N SER A 250 -21.25 -3.69 9.31
CA SER A 250 -20.90 -4.30 8.02
C SER A 250 -20.44 -3.22 7.02
N ILE A 251 -19.56 -3.61 6.11
CA ILE A 251 -19.27 -2.89 4.88
C ILE A 251 -19.48 -3.88 3.74
N ASP A 252 -20.34 -3.52 2.79
CA ASP A 252 -20.69 -4.32 1.64
C ASP A 252 -20.27 -3.55 0.38
N ALA A 253 -19.36 -4.11 -0.42
CA ALA A 253 -18.73 -3.43 -1.54
C ALA A 253 -18.84 -4.24 -2.84
N ARG A 254 -18.98 -3.54 -3.98
CA ARG A 254 -19.05 -4.12 -5.32
C ARG A 254 -18.13 -3.35 -6.26
N LEU A 255 -17.33 -4.08 -7.03
CA LEU A 255 -16.52 -3.55 -8.13
C LEU A 255 -17.30 -3.74 -9.44
N ILE A 256 -17.63 -2.66 -10.12
CA ILE A 256 -18.40 -2.64 -11.37
C ILE A 256 -17.47 -2.29 -12.55
N ASP A 257 -17.55 -3.04 -13.65
CA ASP A 257 -16.87 -2.71 -14.91
C ASP A 257 -17.55 -1.50 -15.57
N THR A 258 -16.80 -0.43 -15.85
CA THR A 258 -17.39 0.79 -16.40
C THR A 258 -17.94 0.60 -17.81
N GLU A 259 -17.38 -0.29 -18.62
CA GLU A 259 -17.82 -0.44 -20.02
C GLU A 259 -19.28 -0.91 -20.11
N ASN A 260 -19.63 -1.93 -19.32
CA ASN A 260 -20.83 -2.74 -19.47
C ASN A 260 -21.71 -2.84 -18.20
N ALA A 261 -21.37 -2.08 -17.14
CA ALA A 261 -22.08 -2.05 -15.86
C ALA A 261 -22.20 -3.40 -15.10
N THR A 262 -21.36 -4.40 -15.43
CA THR A 262 -21.40 -5.71 -14.76
C THR A 262 -20.58 -5.74 -13.46
N ILE A 263 -21.05 -6.48 -12.46
CA ILE A 263 -20.32 -6.71 -11.20
C ILE A 263 -19.16 -7.67 -11.48
N ILE A 264 -17.93 -7.19 -11.37
CA ILE A 264 -16.70 -7.98 -11.51
C ILE A 264 -16.46 -8.83 -10.25
N SER A 265 -16.67 -8.23 -9.08
CA SER A 265 -16.52 -8.87 -7.77
C SER A 265 -17.38 -8.15 -6.73
N ALA A 266 -17.85 -8.88 -5.73
CA ALA A 266 -18.56 -8.35 -4.58
C ALA A 266 -17.94 -8.94 -3.31
N GLN A 267 -17.70 -8.10 -2.30
CA GLN A 267 -16.97 -8.45 -1.09
C GLN A 267 -17.58 -7.74 0.12
N ASP A 268 -17.56 -8.43 1.26
CA ASP A 268 -18.05 -7.98 2.55
C ASP A 268 -16.90 -7.74 3.55
N ALA A 269 -17.18 -7.02 4.63
CA ALA A 269 -16.41 -7.08 5.87
C ALA A 269 -17.33 -6.82 7.07
N TYR A 270 -17.05 -7.47 8.21
CA TYR A 270 -17.87 -7.36 9.42
C TYR A 270 -17.00 -7.19 10.67
N SER A 271 -17.44 -6.32 11.59
CA SER A 271 -16.91 -6.26 12.96
C SER A 271 -18.05 -6.14 13.98
N ASN A 272 -17.83 -6.69 15.18
CA ASN A 272 -18.73 -6.55 16.32
C ASN A 272 -18.39 -5.34 17.23
N LYS A 273 -17.54 -4.42 16.76
CA LYS A 273 -17.04 -3.27 17.52
C LYS A 273 -16.97 -2.00 16.67
N LEU A 274 -17.62 -0.95 17.14
CA LEU A 274 -17.49 0.39 16.56
C LEU A 274 -16.15 1.02 16.97
N SER A 275 -15.22 1.15 16.01
CA SER A 275 -13.92 1.80 16.25
C SER A 275 -13.23 2.16 14.94
N ILE A 276 -12.54 3.32 14.90
CA ILE A 276 -11.67 3.75 13.79
C ILE A 276 -10.68 2.65 13.39
N TYR A 277 -10.11 1.94 14.37
CA TYR A 277 -9.18 0.83 14.11
C TYR A 277 -9.87 -0.36 13.43
N GLN A 278 -11.12 -0.68 13.82
CA GLN A 278 -11.88 -1.77 13.21
C GLN A 278 -12.37 -1.41 11.81
N ILE A 279 -12.78 -0.16 11.58
CA ILE A 279 -13.08 0.37 10.24
C ILE A 279 -11.86 0.21 9.32
N ALA A 280 -10.67 0.64 9.78
CA ALA A 280 -9.43 0.46 9.01
C ALA A 280 -9.06 -1.01 8.79
N GLU A 281 -9.30 -1.90 9.77
CA GLU A 281 -9.07 -3.34 9.62
C GLU A 281 -10.02 -3.97 8.58
N MET A 282 -11.33 -3.66 8.64
CA MET A 282 -12.34 -4.11 7.68
C MET A 282 -12.05 -3.61 6.26
N VAL A 283 -11.62 -2.34 6.11
CA VAL A 283 -11.22 -1.77 4.81
C VAL A 283 -10.00 -2.49 4.22
N ASN A 284 -8.99 -2.80 5.04
CA ASN A 284 -7.83 -3.57 4.58
C ASN A 284 -8.20 -5.03 4.22
N GLN A 285 -9.11 -5.65 4.98
CA GLN A 285 -9.67 -6.97 4.63
C GLN A 285 -10.40 -6.93 3.28
N LEU A 286 -11.19 -5.89 3.02
CA LEU A 286 -11.86 -5.65 1.74
C LEU A 286 -10.87 -5.50 0.58
N ALA A 287 -9.83 -4.67 0.74
CA ALA A 287 -8.82 -4.45 -0.29
C ALA A 287 -8.04 -5.73 -0.61
N GLU A 288 -7.65 -6.52 0.39
CA GLU A 288 -6.99 -7.83 0.17
C GLU A 288 -7.95 -8.90 -0.38
N LYS A 289 -9.25 -8.88 0.00
CA LYS A 289 -10.30 -9.70 -0.63
C LYS A 289 -10.37 -9.44 -2.13
N PHE A 290 -10.57 -8.19 -2.56
CA PHE A 290 -10.61 -7.82 -3.99
C PHE A 290 -9.31 -8.14 -4.74
N LYS A 291 -8.15 -7.92 -4.12
CA LYS A 291 -6.83 -8.22 -4.68
C LYS A 291 -6.59 -9.72 -4.88
N LYS A 292 -7.08 -10.57 -3.97
CA LYS A 292 -7.12 -12.03 -4.14
C LYS A 292 -8.08 -12.44 -5.26
N ASP A 293 -9.19 -11.71 -5.40
CA ASP A 293 -10.24 -12.00 -6.38
C ASP A 293 -9.86 -11.61 -7.82
N LEU A 294 -8.89 -10.71 -7.98
CA LEU A 294 -8.34 -10.21 -9.23
C LEU A 294 -6.81 -10.41 -9.29
N PRO A 295 -6.31 -11.65 -9.33
CA PRO A 295 -4.87 -11.89 -9.32
C PRO A 295 -4.20 -11.36 -10.59
N ILE A 296 -2.98 -10.83 -10.45
CA ILE A 296 -2.11 -10.51 -11.59
C ILE A 296 -1.43 -11.82 -12.00
N VAL A 297 -1.74 -12.32 -13.20
CA VAL A 297 -1.16 -13.55 -13.75
C VAL A 297 -0.79 -13.38 -15.21
N GLN A 298 0.29 -14.06 -15.60
CA GLN A 298 0.84 -14.01 -16.95
C GLN A 298 0.61 -15.32 -17.70
N GLY A 299 0.55 -15.22 -19.02
CA GLY A 299 0.35 -16.32 -19.94
C GLY A 299 0.73 -15.98 -21.38
N LEU A 300 0.32 -16.86 -22.29
CA LEU A 300 0.59 -16.81 -23.73
C LEU A 300 -0.70 -17.01 -24.53
N VAL A 301 -0.80 -16.31 -25.65
CA VAL A 301 -1.77 -16.59 -26.71
C VAL A 301 -1.35 -17.88 -27.42
N ILE A 302 -2.16 -18.93 -27.29
CA ILE A 302 -1.94 -20.23 -27.94
C ILE A 302 -2.76 -20.41 -29.23
N ASN A 303 -3.85 -19.66 -29.39
CA ASN A 303 -4.61 -19.62 -30.65
C ASN A 303 -5.33 -18.29 -30.87
N VAL A 304 -5.58 -17.95 -32.14
CA VAL A 304 -6.34 -16.76 -32.57
C VAL A 304 -7.23 -17.16 -33.75
N GLN A 305 -8.52 -16.84 -33.67
CA GLN A 305 -9.53 -17.15 -34.67
C GLN A 305 -10.51 -15.98 -34.78
N GLY A 306 -10.25 -15.07 -35.73
CA GLY A 306 -10.99 -13.82 -35.84
C GLY A 306 -10.88 -13.01 -34.55
N ASN A 307 -12.02 -12.68 -33.93
CA ASN A 307 -12.04 -11.95 -32.67
C ASN A 307 -11.71 -12.82 -31.42
N ARG A 308 -11.75 -14.15 -31.53
CA ARG A 308 -11.58 -15.06 -30.39
C ARG A 308 -10.11 -15.45 -30.22
N VAL A 309 -9.62 -15.34 -28.99
CA VAL A 309 -8.23 -15.58 -28.58
C VAL A 309 -8.23 -16.69 -27.51
N THR A 310 -7.36 -17.69 -27.63
CA THR A 310 -7.21 -18.77 -26.65
C THR A 310 -5.91 -18.60 -25.88
N LEU A 311 -5.96 -18.71 -24.55
CA LEU A 311 -4.87 -18.38 -23.64
C LEU A 311 -4.48 -19.58 -22.77
N ASP A 312 -3.19 -19.78 -22.47
CA ASP A 312 -2.67 -20.84 -21.56
C ASP A 312 -2.94 -20.57 -20.05
N ILE A 313 -3.83 -19.62 -19.77
CA ILE A 313 -4.26 -19.21 -18.43
C ILE A 313 -5.72 -19.56 -18.23
N GLY A 314 -6.05 -20.21 -17.12
CA GLY A 314 -7.39 -20.69 -16.81
C GLY A 314 -7.64 -20.75 -15.31
N LEU A 315 -8.70 -21.44 -14.88
CA LEU A 315 -9.22 -21.38 -13.51
C LEU A 315 -8.18 -21.76 -12.44
N LYS A 316 -7.26 -22.69 -12.71
CA LYS A 316 -6.17 -23.07 -11.77
C LYS A 316 -5.17 -21.94 -11.49
N LYS A 317 -5.04 -20.97 -12.39
CA LYS A 317 -4.23 -19.74 -12.20
C LYS A 317 -5.09 -18.57 -11.65
N GLY A 318 -6.35 -18.80 -11.26
CA GLY A 318 -7.21 -17.78 -10.65
C GLY A 318 -7.89 -16.81 -11.62
N LEU A 319 -7.89 -17.09 -12.93
CA LEU A 319 -8.73 -16.35 -13.88
C LEU A 319 -10.22 -16.52 -13.57
N LYS A 320 -11.02 -15.55 -13.99
CA LYS A 320 -12.50 -15.56 -13.94
C LYS A 320 -13.07 -15.06 -15.27
N LYS A 321 -14.31 -15.47 -15.60
CA LYS A 321 -15.08 -14.87 -16.70
C LYS A 321 -15.28 -13.37 -16.43
N GLY A 322 -15.20 -12.56 -17.48
CA GLY A 322 -15.33 -11.10 -17.41
C GLY A 322 -14.03 -10.34 -17.12
N MET A 323 -12.96 -11.00 -16.67
CA MET A 323 -11.67 -10.33 -16.47
C MET A 323 -11.13 -9.74 -17.78
N LYS A 324 -10.55 -8.54 -17.70
CA LYS A 324 -9.79 -7.90 -18.78
C LYS A 324 -8.33 -8.34 -18.72
N CYS A 325 -7.74 -8.58 -19.88
CA CYS A 325 -6.32 -8.92 -20.04
C CYS A 325 -5.69 -8.05 -21.13
N LEU A 326 -4.45 -7.62 -20.92
CA LEU A 326 -3.65 -6.94 -21.92
C LEU A 326 -2.78 -7.97 -22.65
N VAL A 327 -2.88 -8.00 -23.97
CA VAL A 327 -2.01 -8.77 -24.87
C VAL A 327 -0.87 -7.88 -25.33
N TYR A 328 0.36 -8.38 -25.25
CA TYR A 328 1.57 -7.63 -25.58
C TYR A 328 2.64 -8.49 -26.26
N ARG A 329 3.47 -7.85 -27.08
CA ARG A 329 4.59 -8.46 -27.78
C ARG A 329 5.90 -7.85 -27.31
N GLU A 330 6.87 -8.69 -26.99
CA GLU A 330 8.22 -8.24 -26.68
C GLU A 330 9.04 -8.10 -27.96
N GLY A 331 9.55 -6.89 -28.21
CA GLY A 331 10.42 -6.57 -29.33
C GLY A 331 11.90 -6.66 -28.96
N ASP A 332 12.66 -5.66 -29.37
CA ASP A 332 14.11 -5.62 -29.26
C ASP A 332 14.62 -5.62 -27.81
N PRO A 333 15.78 -6.23 -27.54
CA PRO A 333 16.39 -6.24 -26.21
C PRO A 333 16.88 -4.84 -25.80
N ILE A 334 16.51 -4.42 -24.60
CA ILE A 334 17.04 -3.23 -23.95
C ILE A 334 18.36 -3.63 -23.28
N VAL A 335 19.47 -3.19 -23.84
CA VAL A 335 20.83 -3.58 -23.42
C VAL A 335 21.47 -2.47 -22.57
N HIS A 336 22.07 -2.82 -21.44
CA HIS A 336 22.80 -1.87 -20.62
C HIS A 336 24.05 -1.35 -21.37
N PRO A 337 24.26 -0.03 -21.51
CA PRO A 337 25.33 0.52 -22.34
C PRO A 337 26.74 0.11 -21.85
N VAL A 338 26.92 -0.05 -20.53
CA VAL A 338 28.18 -0.48 -19.91
C VAL A 338 28.29 -2.02 -19.86
N THR A 339 27.52 -2.71 -18.99
CA THR A 339 27.66 -4.17 -18.76
C THR A 339 27.31 -5.07 -19.96
N LYS A 340 26.63 -4.54 -20.99
CA LYS A 340 26.11 -5.27 -22.16
C LYS A 340 25.05 -6.34 -21.85
N GLU A 341 24.54 -6.38 -20.62
CA GLU A 341 23.46 -7.28 -20.23
C GLU A 341 22.11 -6.82 -20.81
N VAL A 342 21.23 -7.77 -21.10
CA VAL A 342 19.85 -7.50 -21.51
C VAL A 342 19.01 -7.23 -20.26
N ILE A 343 18.71 -5.96 -20.00
CA ILE A 343 17.88 -5.50 -18.87
C ILE A 343 16.42 -5.94 -19.05
N GLY A 344 15.96 -5.99 -20.32
CA GLY A 344 14.59 -6.36 -20.67
C GLY A 344 14.38 -6.32 -22.18
N ARG A 345 13.13 -6.14 -22.62
CA ARG A 345 12.76 -5.94 -24.03
C ARG A 345 11.79 -4.77 -24.15
N ILE A 346 11.74 -4.13 -25.31
CA ILE A 346 10.68 -3.16 -25.65
C ILE A 346 9.34 -3.90 -25.62
N ILE A 347 8.31 -3.31 -25.01
CA ILE A 347 6.99 -3.93 -24.87
C ILE A 347 5.95 -3.18 -25.69
N ASN A 348 5.48 -3.84 -26.76
CA ASN A 348 4.44 -3.32 -27.64
C ASN A 348 3.08 -3.86 -27.17
N GLN A 349 2.19 -2.99 -26.70
CA GLN A 349 0.83 -3.36 -26.30
C GLN A 349 -0.02 -3.61 -27.56
N VAL A 350 -0.49 -4.83 -27.76
CA VAL A 350 -1.13 -5.26 -29.01
C VAL A 350 -2.63 -4.96 -28.99
N CYS A 351 -3.34 -5.51 -28.01
CA CYS A 351 -4.77 -5.34 -27.80
C CYS A 351 -5.19 -5.67 -26.36
N GLU A 352 -6.41 -5.31 -25.98
CA GLU A 352 -7.08 -5.78 -24.78
C GLU A 352 -8.13 -6.84 -25.14
N VAL A 353 -8.24 -7.89 -24.32
CA VAL A 353 -9.19 -8.99 -24.47
C VAL A 353 -9.97 -9.21 -23.16
N ARG A 354 -11.23 -9.64 -23.25
CA ARG A 354 -12.08 -9.99 -22.09
C ARG A 354 -12.35 -11.50 -22.08
N ILE A 355 -12.15 -12.16 -20.95
CA ILE A 355 -12.39 -13.61 -20.80
C ILE A 355 -13.89 -13.91 -20.94
N THR A 356 -14.27 -14.70 -21.95
CA THR A 356 -15.66 -15.10 -22.22
C THR A 356 -16.00 -16.50 -21.70
N GLU A 357 -15.02 -17.42 -21.77
CA GLU A 357 -15.13 -18.82 -21.34
C GLU A 357 -13.84 -19.25 -20.62
N ILE A 358 -13.97 -20.15 -19.63
CA ILE A 358 -12.84 -20.56 -18.79
C ILE A 358 -12.85 -22.06 -18.51
N PHE A 359 -11.68 -22.68 -18.63
CA PHE A 359 -11.43 -24.09 -18.38
C PHE A 359 -10.34 -24.22 -17.30
N PRO A 360 -10.08 -25.44 -16.75
CA PRO A 360 -9.11 -25.59 -15.67
C PRO A 360 -7.68 -25.14 -16.00
N ALA A 361 -7.25 -25.29 -17.26
CA ALA A 361 -5.87 -25.02 -17.70
C ALA A 361 -5.75 -23.89 -18.74
N TYR A 362 -6.85 -23.48 -19.38
CA TYR A 362 -6.86 -22.49 -20.45
C TYR A 362 -8.14 -21.65 -20.41
N SER A 363 -8.23 -20.60 -21.22
CA SER A 363 -9.44 -19.78 -21.37
C SER A 363 -9.62 -19.33 -22.81
N MET A 364 -10.83 -18.87 -23.13
CA MET A 364 -11.12 -18.14 -24.35
C MET A 364 -11.52 -16.71 -24.00
N ALA A 365 -11.06 -15.78 -24.80
CA ALA A 365 -11.29 -14.35 -24.67
C ALA A 365 -11.72 -13.76 -26.02
N GLU A 366 -12.38 -12.61 -25.99
CA GLU A 366 -12.72 -11.84 -27.18
C GLU A 366 -12.03 -10.48 -27.11
N THR A 367 -11.51 -9.99 -28.24
CA THR A 367 -10.81 -8.70 -28.29
C THR A 367 -11.82 -7.57 -28.10
N THR A 368 -11.55 -6.69 -27.14
CA THR A 368 -12.38 -5.54 -26.81
C THR A 368 -11.82 -4.25 -27.40
N LYS A 369 -10.50 -4.13 -27.51
CA LYS A 369 -9.81 -2.92 -27.97
C LYS A 369 -8.49 -3.25 -28.65
N ILE A 370 -8.30 -2.81 -29.89
CA ILE A 370 -7.01 -2.89 -30.58
C ILE A 370 -6.17 -1.66 -30.17
N LEU A 371 -4.88 -1.87 -29.91
CA LEU A 371 -3.94 -0.81 -29.49
C LEU A 371 -2.87 -0.54 -30.55
N SER A 372 -2.14 -1.59 -30.98
CA SER A 372 -1.13 -1.48 -32.05
C SER A 372 -1.25 -2.56 -33.14
N GLY A 373 -2.06 -3.60 -32.94
CA GLY A 373 -2.26 -4.62 -33.97
C GLY A 373 -3.18 -5.76 -33.54
N GLN A 374 -3.29 -6.77 -34.42
CA GLN A 374 -4.02 -8.00 -34.12
C GLN A 374 -3.16 -8.93 -33.24
N PRO A 375 -3.78 -9.67 -32.30
CA PRO A 375 -3.10 -10.69 -31.50
C PRO A 375 -2.58 -11.83 -32.38
N GLN A 376 -1.47 -12.42 -31.99
CA GLN A 376 -0.80 -13.53 -32.68
C GLN A 376 -0.42 -14.63 -31.67
N LYS A 377 -0.17 -15.84 -32.16
CA LYS A 377 0.37 -16.92 -31.30
C LYS A 377 1.71 -16.51 -30.71
N LEU A 378 1.96 -16.89 -29.46
CA LEU A 378 3.12 -16.54 -28.64
C LEU A 378 3.18 -15.06 -28.19
N ASP A 379 2.19 -14.23 -28.49
CA ASP A 379 2.02 -12.97 -27.74
C ASP A 379 1.81 -13.27 -26.25
N LYS A 380 2.42 -12.45 -25.39
CA LYS A 380 2.26 -12.57 -23.94
C LYS A 380 0.99 -11.88 -23.49
N VAL A 381 0.43 -12.35 -22.38
CA VAL A 381 -0.82 -11.83 -21.81
C VAL A 381 -0.66 -11.63 -20.32
N ILE A 382 -1.22 -10.55 -19.79
CA ILE A 382 -1.31 -10.26 -18.35
C ILE A 382 -2.74 -9.83 -18.00
N THR A 383 -3.25 -10.23 -16.83
CA THR A 383 -4.51 -9.67 -16.29
C THR A 383 -4.34 -8.22 -15.85
N LYS A 384 -5.32 -7.36 -16.16
CA LYS A 384 -5.35 -5.95 -15.71
C LYS A 384 -5.69 -5.83 -14.24
#